data_AF-A0A1Y1ZJ69-F1
#
_entry.id   AF-A0A1Y1ZJ69-F1
#
_cell.length_a   1.000
_cell.length_b   1.000
_cell.length_c   1.000
_cell.angle_alpha   90.00
_cell.angle_beta   90.00
_cell.angle_gamma   90.00
#
_symmetry.space_group_name_H-M   'P 1'
#
loop_
_entity.id
_entity.type
_entity.pdbx_description
1 polymer ?
#
loop_
_entity_poly.entity_id
_entity_poly.type
_entity_poly.pdbx_seq_one_letter_code
_entity_poly.pdbx_strand_id
1 'polypeptide(L)'
;MVNEVPMSLSKLSNLKEIDISNNDFIQFPSSIGSLPSLKILNAEDCEKLKSLPDSIGNLETLEELYLNNCAIKSLPDSFSNLKHLKVLKMYENKLSTIPQALSKITSLEEINISKNKIDDEIPVSLNDLPNLKKFEIEGNINIKGKTLTNKSLIYCSYLDYDDYESKTISLCKAKDMDCFQFFDDIIGNCPKEASTTTTTTNPKKESLEKIFLL
;
A
#
# COMPACT_ATOMS: atom_id res chain seq x y z
N MET A 1 15.83 11.92 -15.77
CA MET A 1 14.69 12.38 -14.96
C MET A 1 13.70 13.08 -15.87
N VAL A 2 12.59 12.42 -16.15
CA VAL A 2 11.43 12.96 -16.86
C VAL A 2 10.68 13.91 -15.91
N ASN A 3 10.36 15.11 -16.38
CA ASN A 3 9.66 16.12 -15.58
C ASN A 3 8.15 16.18 -15.89
N GLU A 4 7.70 15.55 -16.97
CA GLU A 4 6.30 15.51 -17.38
C GLU A 4 5.97 14.18 -18.06
N VAL A 5 4.81 13.62 -17.73
CA VAL A 5 4.30 12.42 -18.39
C VAL A 5 3.47 12.84 -19.60
N PRO A 6 3.82 12.44 -20.84
CA PRO A 6 3.17 13.00 -22.02
C PRO A 6 1.76 12.44 -22.20
N MET A 7 0.81 13.31 -22.56
CA MET A 7 -0.58 12.91 -22.81
C MET A 7 -0.71 11.85 -23.92
N SER A 8 0.26 11.78 -24.83
CA SER A 8 0.30 10.82 -25.93
C SER A 8 0.43 9.37 -25.47
N LEU A 9 0.81 9.09 -24.21
CA LEU A 9 0.79 7.72 -23.67
C LEU A 9 -0.59 7.07 -23.83
N SER A 10 -1.66 7.86 -23.71
CA SER A 10 -3.05 7.39 -23.89
C SER A 10 -3.35 6.77 -25.27
N LYS A 11 -2.50 7.04 -26.28
CA LYS A 11 -2.64 6.46 -27.62
C LYS A 11 -2.14 5.02 -27.70
N LEU A 12 -1.42 4.54 -26.69
CA LEU A 12 -0.86 3.20 -26.63
C LEU A 12 -1.90 2.22 -26.07
N SER A 13 -2.92 1.88 -26.86
CA SER A 13 -4.08 1.08 -26.43
C SER A 13 -3.75 -0.33 -25.91
N ASN A 14 -2.62 -0.89 -26.33
CA ASN A 14 -2.15 -2.22 -25.92
C ASN A 14 -1.19 -2.20 -24.72
N LEU A 15 -0.90 -1.02 -24.16
CA LEU A 15 0.04 -0.88 -23.06
C LEU A 15 -0.56 -1.54 -21.81
N LYS A 16 0.16 -2.54 -21.29
CA LYS A 16 -0.25 -3.29 -20.09
C LYS A 16 0.50 -2.87 -18.85
N GLU A 17 1.69 -2.32 -19.02
CA GLU A 17 2.57 -1.96 -17.92
C GLU A 17 3.23 -0.62 -18.24
N ILE A 18 3.25 0.27 -17.25
CA ILE A 18 4.03 1.49 -17.27
C ILE A 18 4.96 1.44 -16.07
N ASP A 19 6.26 1.58 -16.34
CA ASP A 19 7.23 1.93 -15.32
C ASP A 19 7.80 3.31 -15.63
N ILE A 20 7.51 4.25 -14.73
CA ILE A 20 8.03 5.61 -14.76
C ILE A 20 8.67 5.97 -13.42
N SER A 21 9.10 4.96 -12.66
CA SER A 21 9.80 5.13 -11.39
C SER A 21 11.06 5.98 -11.54
N ASN A 22 11.52 6.59 -10.44
CA ASN A 22 12.73 7.41 -10.40
C ASN A 22 12.67 8.58 -11.40
N ASN A 23 11.60 9.37 -11.34
CA ASN A 23 11.40 10.56 -12.17
C ASN A 23 10.91 11.76 -11.36
N ASP A 24 10.91 12.93 -11.99
CA ASP A 24 10.75 14.23 -11.33
C ASP A 24 9.42 14.93 -11.66
N PHE A 25 8.46 14.21 -12.24
CA PHE A 25 7.17 14.79 -12.60
C PHE A 25 6.29 15.06 -11.37
N ILE A 26 5.47 16.11 -11.48
CA ILE A 26 4.64 16.59 -10.37
C ILE A 26 3.26 15.94 -10.35
N GLN A 27 2.76 15.53 -11.53
CA GLN A 27 1.44 14.92 -11.71
C GLN A 27 1.38 14.06 -12.97
N PHE A 28 0.50 13.06 -12.98
CA PHE A 28 0.07 12.42 -14.22
C PHE A 28 -0.93 13.31 -14.98
N PRO A 29 -0.93 13.29 -16.32
CA PRO A 29 -2.00 13.87 -17.11
C PRO A 29 -3.30 13.09 -16.88
N SER A 30 -4.45 13.75 -17.00
CA SER A 30 -5.76 13.08 -16.89
C SER A 30 -5.92 11.93 -17.90
N SER A 31 -5.25 12.02 -19.05
CA SER A 31 -5.23 10.99 -20.08
C SER A 31 -4.65 9.64 -19.64
N ILE A 32 -3.98 9.56 -18.47
CA ILE A 32 -3.56 8.27 -17.90
C ILE A 32 -4.75 7.31 -17.73
N GLY A 33 -5.91 7.84 -17.36
CA GLY A 33 -7.16 7.09 -17.16
C GLY A 33 -7.80 6.55 -18.44
N SER A 34 -7.20 6.81 -19.61
CA SER A 34 -7.70 6.36 -20.91
C SER A 34 -6.97 5.15 -21.45
N LEU A 35 -6.13 4.48 -20.65
CA LEU A 35 -5.40 3.28 -21.04
C LEU A 35 -6.26 2.03 -20.76
N PRO A 36 -6.86 1.41 -21.79
CA PRO A 36 -7.88 0.37 -21.59
C PRO A 36 -7.30 -0.96 -21.10
N SER A 37 -6.01 -1.20 -21.32
CA SER A 37 -5.35 -2.49 -21.07
C SER A 37 -4.33 -2.45 -19.92
N LEU A 38 -4.19 -1.30 -19.23
CA LEU A 38 -3.14 -1.10 -18.24
C LEU A 38 -3.42 -1.90 -16.96
N LYS A 39 -2.55 -2.86 -16.67
CA LYS A 39 -2.58 -3.73 -15.49
C LYS A 39 -1.63 -3.28 -14.40
N ILE A 40 -0.47 -2.74 -14.76
CA ILE A 40 0.56 -2.34 -13.79
C ILE A 40 0.98 -0.90 -14.04
N LEU A 41 0.94 -0.09 -12.98
CA LEU A 41 1.50 1.26 -12.98
C LEU A 41 2.53 1.38 -11.86
N ASN A 42 3.80 1.47 -12.21
CA ASN A 42 4.90 1.75 -11.30
C ASN A 42 5.38 3.20 -11.45
N ALA A 43 5.26 3.98 -10.39
CA ALA A 43 5.82 5.32 -10.23
C ALA A 43 6.47 5.48 -8.85
N GLU A 44 7.22 4.46 -8.42
CA GLU A 44 8.05 4.53 -7.21
C GLU A 44 9.14 5.61 -7.34
N ASP A 45 9.60 6.14 -6.22
CA ASP A 45 10.71 7.11 -6.16
C ASP A 45 10.47 8.37 -7.02
N CYS A 46 9.20 8.79 -7.13
CA CYS A 46 8.78 10.02 -7.79
C CYS A 46 8.48 11.10 -6.73
N GLU A 47 9.52 11.58 -6.05
CA GLU A 47 9.40 12.44 -4.86
C GLU A 47 8.63 13.75 -5.08
N LYS A 48 8.51 14.21 -6.33
CA LYS A 48 7.75 15.41 -6.70
C LYS A 48 6.27 15.14 -6.98
N LEU A 49 5.86 13.89 -7.15
CA LEU A 49 4.47 13.49 -7.37
C LEU A 49 3.67 13.66 -6.08
N LYS A 50 2.72 14.61 -6.09
CA LYS A 50 1.95 15.00 -4.90
C LYS A 50 0.52 14.47 -4.87
N SER A 51 0.00 14.06 -6.02
CA SER A 51 -1.38 13.62 -6.17
C SER A 51 -1.57 12.79 -7.43
N LEU A 52 -2.58 11.92 -7.42
CA LEU A 52 -3.09 11.26 -8.62
C LEU A 52 -4.24 12.07 -9.22
N PRO A 53 -4.41 12.13 -10.54
CA PRO A 53 -5.59 12.75 -11.16
C PRO A 53 -6.84 11.92 -10.86
N ASP A 54 -8.02 12.53 -10.81
CA ASP A 54 -9.29 11.81 -10.62
C ASP A 54 -9.53 10.74 -11.67
N SER A 55 -8.99 10.91 -12.88
CA SER A 55 -9.08 9.92 -13.96
C SER A 55 -8.37 8.61 -13.65
N ILE A 56 -7.53 8.53 -12.61
CA ILE A 56 -6.90 7.27 -12.20
C ILE A 56 -7.95 6.18 -11.95
N GLY A 57 -9.11 6.56 -11.41
CA GLY A 57 -10.23 5.64 -11.16
C GLY A 57 -10.85 5.03 -12.41
N ASN A 58 -10.53 5.52 -13.60
CA ASN A 58 -11.02 4.99 -14.88
C ASN A 58 -10.16 3.84 -15.42
N LEU A 59 -9.06 3.50 -14.75
CA LEU A 59 -8.21 2.37 -15.13
C LEU A 59 -8.87 1.04 -14.70
N GLU A 60 -9.90 0.63 -15.44
CA GLU A 60 -10.72 -0.54 -15.12
C GLU A 60 -9.92 -1.84 -15.08
N THR A 61 -8.78 -1.93 -15.77
CA THR A 61 -7.95 -3.14 -15.83
C THR A 61 -6.75 -3.13 -14.88
N LEU A 62 -6.57 -2.06 -14.08
CA LEU A 62 -5.42 -1.92 -13.20
C LEU A 62 -5.47 -2.94 -12.06
N GLU A 63 -4.40 -3.72 -11.94
CA GLU A 63 -4.23 -4.77 -10.94
C GLU A 63 -3.19 -4.38 -9.88
N GLU A 64 -2.16 -3.61 -10.26
CA GLU A 64 -1.06 -3.24 -9.37
C GLU A 64 -0.67 -1.77 -9.52
N LEU A 65 -0.56 -1.08 -8.39
CA LEU A 65 -0.17 0.32 -8.31
C LEU A 65 0.95 0.51 -7.29
N TYR A 66 2.11 0.95 -7.78
CA TYR A 66 3.30 1.21 -6.97
C TYR A 66 3.62 2.70 -6.97
N LEU A 67 3.58 3.30 -5.78
CA LEU A 67 3.75 4.74 -5.52
C LEU A 67 4.64 4.98 -4.30
N ASN A 68 5.56 4.05 -4.01
CA ASN A 68 6.45 4.17 -2.86
C ASN A 68 7.35 5.41 -2.99
N ASN A 69 7.72 6.01 -1.87
CA ASN A 69 8.62 7.16 -1.81
C ASN A 69 8.20 8.30 -2.75
N CYS A 70 6.94 8.73 -2.59
CA CYS A 70 6.36 9.88 -3.28
C CYS A 70 5.89 10.92 -2.26
N ALA A 71 5.40 12.06 -2.73
CA ALA A 71 4.85 13.11 -1.86
C ALA A 71 3.32 13.10 -1.80
N ILE A 72 2.67 11.94 -2.01
CA ILE A 72 1.21 11.83 -2.12
C ILE A 72 0.56 12.05 -0.76
N LYS A 73 -0.40 12.98 -0.73
CA LYS A 73 -1.13 13.37 0.49
C LYS A 73 -2.50 12.73 0.65
N SER A 74 -3.13 12.36 -0.46
CA SER A 74 -4.44 11.74 -0.49
C SER A 74 -4.66 10.97 -1.80
N LEU A 75 -5.67 10.11 -1.81
CA LEU A 75 -6.19 9.46 -3.02
C LEU A 75 -7.49 10.16 -3.45
N PRO A 76 -7.77 10.28 -4.76
CA PRO A 76 -9.02 10.87 -5.24
C PRO A 76 -10.23 9.97 -4.93
N ASP A 77 -11.44 10.54 -4.87
CA ASP A 77 -12.67 9.78 -4.56
C ASP A 77 -12.94 8.64 -5.55
N SER A 78 -12.59 8.88 -6.82
CA SER A 78 -12.68 7.92 -7.92
C SER A 78 -11.77 6.70 -7.73
N PHE A 79 -10.80 6.73 -6.82
CA PHE A 79 -9.91 5.60 -6.55
C PHE A 79 -10.69 4.33 -6.17
N SER A 80 -11.85 4.50 -5.54
CA SER A 80 -12.77 3.39 -5.22
C SER A 80 -13.37 2.67 -6.44
N ASN A 81 -13.19 3.20 -7.65
CA ASN A 81 -13.64 2.60 -8.91
C ASN A 81 -12.66 1.56 -9.48
N LEU A 82 -11.45 1.44 -8.93
CA LEU A 82 -10.43 0.48 -9.37
C LEU A 82 -10.79 -0.96 -8.97
N LYS A 83 -11.83 -1.53 -9.59
CA LYS A 83 -12.43 -2.82 -9.17
C LYS A 83 -11.52 -4.03 -9.32
N HIS A 84 -10.42 -3.92 -10.05
CA HIS A 84 -9.47 -4.99 -10.28
C HIS A 84 -8.14 -4.83 -9.52
N LEU A 85 -7.97 -3.74 -8.74
CA LEU A 85 -6.73 -3.46 -8.04
C LEU A 85 -6.52 -4.44 -6.88
N LYS A 86 -5.44 -5.22 -6.97
CA LYS A 86 -5.03 -6.23 -6.00
C LYS A 86 -3.92 -5.71 -5.09
N VAL A 87 -2.97 -4.97 -5.64
CA VAL A 87 -1.77 -4.52 -4.92
C VAL A 87 -1.69 -3.00 -4.94
N LEU A 88 -1.64 -2.40 -3.75
CA LEU A 88 -1.38 -0.99 -3.56
C LEU A 88 -0.17 -0.78 -2.65
N LYS A 89 0.87 -0.14 -3.19
CA LYS A 89 2.09 0.22 -2.46
C LYS A 89 2.25 1.72 -2.41
N MET A 90 2.17 2.29 -1.21
CA MET A 90 2.32 3.71 -0.91
C MET A 90 3.20 3.93 0.33
N TYR A 91 4.20 3.07 0.51
CA TYR A 91 5.20 3.20 1.57
C TYR A 91 5.91 4.57 1.44
N GLU A 92 6.18 5.22 2.56
CA GLU A 92 6.95 6.48 2.61
C GLU A 92 6.33 7.60 1.77
N ASN A 93 5.05 7.88 2.03
CA ASN A 93 4.31 9.00 1.45
C ASN A 93 3.94 10.06 2.51
N LYS A 94 2.94 10.90 2.24
CA LYS A 94 2.46 11.97 3.12
C LYS A 94 0.97 11.84 3.45
N LEU A 95 0.40 10.63 3.38
CA LEU A 95 -1.00 10.38 3.74
C LEU A 95 -1.23 10.78 5.21
N SER A 96 -2.26 11.58 5.47
CA SER A 96 -2.63 11.99 6.83
C SER A 96 -3.77 11.17 7.44
N THR A 97 -4.51 10.44 6.60
CA THR A 97 -5.64 9.59 6.97
C THR A 97 -5.61 8.28 6.19
N ILE A 98 -6.34 7.27 6.66
CA ILE A 98 -6.54 6.02 5.91
C ILE A 98 -7.65 6.25 4.90
N PRO A 99 -7.40 6.19 3.57
CA PRO A 99 -8.44 6.52 2.59
C PRO A 99 -9.62 5.56 2.67
N GLN A 100 -10.83 6.07 2.94
CA GLN A 100 -12.06 5.27 2.99
C GLN A 100 -12.37 4.54 1.68
N ALA A 101 -11.82 5.03 0.56
CA ALA A 101 -11.90 4.37 -0.74
C ALA A 101 -11.36 2.94 -0.73
N LEU A 102 -10.35 2.64 0.10
CA LEU A 102 -9.72 1.31 0.17
C LEU A 102 -10.74 0.22 0.52
N SER A 103 -11.64 0.48 1.47
CA SER A 103 -12.65 -0.48 1.89
C SER A 103 -13.71 -0.79 0.81
N LYS A 104 -13.76 -0.02 -0.28
CA LYS A 104 -14.68 -0.24 -1.41
C LYS A 104 -14.07 -1.08 -2.53
N ILE A 105 -12.77 -1.36 -2.47
CA ILE A 105 -12.03 -2.11 -3.48
C ILE A 105 -11.89 -3.56 -3.00
N THR A 106 -12.92 -4.36 -3.24
CA THR A 106 -13.03 -5.74 -2.73
C THR A 106 -12.00 -6.72 -3.34
N SER A 107 -11.30 -6.30 -4.39
CA SER A 107 -10.20 -7.03 -5.02
C SER A 107 -8.87 -6.86 -4.31
N LEU A 108 -8.71 -5.88 -3.40
CA LEU A 108 -7.45 -5.66 -2.71
C LEU A 108 -6.99 -6.89 -1.94
N GLU A 109 -5.75 -7.28 -2.21
CA GLU A 109 -5.04 -8.37 -1.56
C GLU A 109 -3.91 -7.85 -0.68
N GLU A 110 -3.24 -6.77 -1.11
CA GLU A 110 -2.10 -6.19 -0.43
C GLU A 110 -2.19 -4.66 -0.40
N ILE A 111 -2.07 -4.12 0.82
CA ILE A 111 -2.02 -2.68 1.07
C ILE A 111 -0.78 -2.39 1.92
N ASN A 112 0.09 -1.51 1.43
CA ASN A 112 1.16 -0.94 2.23
C ASN A 112 1.07 0.58 2.23
N ILE A 113 0.77 1.15 3.39
CA ILE A 113 0.70 2.59 3.67
C ILE A 113 1.62 2.95 4.86
N SER A 114 2.68 2.15 5.05
CA SER A 114 3.67 2.36 6.10
C SER A 114 4.48 3.63 5.86
N LYS A 115 5.07 4.20 6.93
CA LYS A 115 5.90 5.41 6.90
C LYS A 115 5.22 6.63 6.28
N ASN A 116 3.94 6.81 6.58
CA ASN A 116 3.17 7.98 6.15
C ASN A 116 3.07 9.01 7.31
N LYS A 117 2.03 9.85 7.30
CA LYS A 117 1.73 10.85 8.32
C LYS A 117 0.35 10.61 8.93
N ILE A 118 -0.08 9.35 8.99
CA ILE A 118 -1.44 9.00 9.38
C ILE A 118 -1.61 9.19 10.89
N ASP A 119 -2.61 10.01 11.24
CA ASP A 119 -3.17 10.16 12.60
C ASP A 119 -4.67 9.93 12.49
N ASP A 120 -5.06 8.65 12.48
CA ASP A 120 -6.41 8.20 12.11
C ASP A 120 -6.71 6.82 12.70
N GLU A 121 -7.98 6.44 12.71
CA GLU A 121 -8.42 5.11 13.13
C GLU A 121 -8.43 4.11 11.97
N ILE A 122 -7.97 2.87 12.22
CA ILE A 122 -8.12 1.79 11.25
C ILE A 122 -9.62 1.56 10.97
N PRO A 123 -10.10 1.72 9.73
CA PRO A 123 -11.51 1.55 9.41
C PRO A 123 -11.95 0.10 9.64
N VAL A 124 -13.01 -0.10 10.43
CA VAL A 124 -13.58 -1.44 10.69
C VAL A 124 -13.98 -2.15 9.39
N SER A 125 -14.33 -1.40 8.35
CA SER A 125 -14.69 -1.91 7.02
C SER A 125 -13.55 -2.62 6.29
N LEU A 126 -12.30 -2.44 6.70
CA LEU A 126 -11.20 -3.26 6.19
C LEU A 126 -11.34 -4.74 6.59
N ASN A 127 -12.13 -5.07 7.62
CA ASN A 127 -12.45 -6.46 7.97
C ASN A 127 -13.35 -7.16 6.94
N ASP A 128 -14.07 -6.38 6.13
CA ASP A 128 -15.03 -6.92 5.15
C ASP A 128 -14.39 -7.22 3.80
N LEU A 129 -13.13 -6.82 3.58
CA LEU A 129 -12.40 -7.08 2.34
C LEU A 129 -12.11 -8.59 2.22
N PRO A 130 -12.69 -9.29 1.24
CA PRO A 130 -12.68 -10.75 1.20
C PRO A 130 -11.30 -11.34 0.87
N ASN A 131 -10.44 -10.57 0.20
CA ASN A 131 -9.15 -11.05 -0.31
C ASN A 131 -7.94 -10.40 0.37
N LEU A 132 -8.13 -9.53 1.37
CA LEU A 132 -7.05 -8.80 2.01
C LEU A 132 -6.12 -9.74 2.78
N LYS A 133 -4.96 -10.04 2.20
CA LYS A 133 -3.93 -10.96 2.73
C LYS A 133 -2.86 -10.22 3.50
N LYS A 134 -2.48 -9.02 3.05
CA LYS A 134 -1.36 -8.25 3.59
C LYS A 134 -1.75 -6.80 3.86
N PHE A 135 -1.55 -6.35 5.10
CA PHE A 135 -1.81 -4.97 5.51
C PHE A 135 -0.65 -4.40 6.34
N GLU A 136 0.01 -3.37 5.82
CA GLU A 136 1.18 -2.76 6.44
C GLU A 136 0.92 -1.27 6.69
N ILE A 137 1.02 -0.84 7.95
CA ILE A 137 0.77 0.56 8.38
C ILE A 137 1.81 1.07 9.40
N GLU A 138 2.92 0.35 9.58
CA GLU A 138 3.97 0.73 10.54
C GLU A 138 4.57 2.13 10.26
N GLY A 139 5.13 2.77 11.29
CA GLY A 139 5.82 4.07 11.14
C GLY A 139 4.93 5.25 10.75
N ASN A 140 3.66 5.23 11.13
CA ASN A 140 2.75 6.38 11.05
C ASN A 140 2.75 7.19 12.36
N ILE A 141 2.02 8.31 12.42
CA ILE A 141 2.10 9.24 13.58
C ILE A 141 1.34 8.68 14.78
N ASN A 142 0.08 8.30 14.58
CA ASN A 142 -0.79 7.86 15.67
C ASN A 142 -1.96 7.07 15.10
N ILE A 143 -1.75 5.77 14.89
CA ILE A 143 -2.82 4.89 14.43
C ILE A 143 -3.66 4.47 15.64
N LYS A 144 -4.98 4.64 15.52
CA LYS A 144 -5.95 4.36 16.57
C LYS A 144 -6.98 3.33 16.10
N GLY A 145 -7.95 3.05 16.96
CA GLY A 145 -9.13 2.27 16.62
C GLY A 145 -9.07 0.84 17.12
N LYS A 146 -9.97 0.01 16.59
CA LYS A 146 -10.06 -1.41 16.97
C LYS A 146 -9.01 -2.23 16.24
N THR A 147 -8.59 -3.33 16.86
CA THR A 147 -7.74 -4.33 16.19
C THR A 147 -8.40 -4.80 14.89
N LEU A 148 -7.66 -4.70 13.79
CA LEU A 148 -8.00 -5.29 12.50
C LEU A 148 -7.91 -6.82 12.62
N THR A 149 -9.02 -7.52 12.40
CA THR A 149 -9.14 -8.98 12.53
C THR A 149 -9.71 -9.59 11.25
N ASN A 150 -9.34 -9.05 10.09
CA ASN A 150 -9.79 -9.56 8.81
C ASN A 150 -9.37 -11.03 8.67
N LYS A 151 -10.35 -11.91 8.42
CA LYS A 151 -10.18 -13.37 8.34
C LYS A 151 -9.23 -13.85 7.24
N SER A 152 -9.00 -13.03 6.21
CA SER A 152 -8.15 -13.33 5.07
C SER A 152 -6.72 -12.86 5.27
N LEU A 153 -6.44 -12.05 6.29
CA LEU A 153 -5.08 -11.57 6.58
C LEU A 153 -4.20 -12.74 6.96
N ILE A 154 -3.07 -12.85 6.28
CA ILE A 154 -1.97 -13.78 6.59
C ILE A 154 -0.75 -13.03 7.13
N TYR A 155 -0.66 -11.73 6.85
CA TYR A 155 0.39 -10.87 7.37
C TYR A 155 -0.18 -9.49 7.66
N CYS A 156 0.19 -8.92 8.80
CA CYS A 156 0.01 -7.51 9.03
C CYS A 156 1.17 -6.95 9.84
N SER A 157 1.57 -5.71 9.55
CA SER A 157 2.58 -5.00 10.35
C SER A 157 1.99 -3.73 10.92
N TYR A 158 2.08 -3.63 12.24
CA TYR A 158 1.82 -2.47 13.06
C TYR A 158 2.95 -2.39 14.07
N LEU A 159 3.88 -1.45 13.87
CA LEU A 159 4.88 -1.06 14.86
C LEU A 159 4.99 0.46 14.85
N ASP A 160 4.66 1.05 15.99
CA ASP A 160 4.95 2.45 16.27
C ASP A 160 6.39 2.53 16.77
N TYR A 161 7.26 3.20 16.02
CA TYR A 161 8.70 3.22 16.32
C TYR A 161 9.01 4.09 17.55
N ASP A 162 8.09 4.99 17.90
CA ASP A 162 8.23 5.89 19.04
C ASP A 162 7.76 5.26 20.36
N ASP A 163 7.37 3.97 20.33
CA ASP A 163 6.65 3.35 21.43
C ASP A 163 7.40 2.19 22.13
N TYR A 164 8.67 2.45 22.44
CA TYR A 164 9.51 1.53 23.22
C TYR A 164 9.02 1.30 24.66
N GLU A 165 8.06 2.09 25.17
CA GLU A 165 7.60 2.04 26.57
C GLU A 165 6.11 1.70 26.79
N SER A 166 5.20 1.80 25.80
CA SER A 166 3.74 1.76 26.08
C SER A 166 3.08 0.39 26.17
N LYS A 167 3.74 -0.73 25.84
CA LYS A 167 3.05 -2.05 25.78
C LYS A 167 1.83 -2.05 24.84
N THR A 168 1.95 -1.41 23.68
CA THR A 168 0.83 -1.20 22.75
C THR A 168 0.37 -2.54 22.17
N ILE A 169 -0.90 -2.89 22.45
CA ILE A 169 -1.58 -4.03 21.83
C ILE A 169 -1.59 -3.83 20.32
N SER A 170 -1.08 -4.80 19.56
CA SER A 170 -1.10 -4.73 18.09
C SER A 170 -2.50 -4.38 17.56
N LEU A 171 -2.59 -3.32 16.76
CA LEU A 171 -3.83 -2.90 16.10
C LEU A 171 -4.19 -3.74 14.88
N CYS A 172 -3.46 -4.82 14.63
CA CYS A 172 -3.84 -5.82 13.64
C CYS A 172 -3.47 -7.24 14.12
N LYS A 173 -4.27 -8.23 13.72
CA LYS A 173 -3.99 -9.65 13.92
C LYS A 173 -4.23 -10.39 12.60
N ALA A 174 -3.20 -11.03 12.10
CA ALA A 174 -3.28 -11.88 10.92
C ALA A 174 -3.31 -13.36 11.31
N LYS A 175 -4.04 -14.17 10.54
CA LYS A 175 -4.04 -15.63 10.60
C LYS A 175 -2.62 -16.11 10.29
N ASP A 176 -2.11 -17.08 11.04
CA ASP A 176 -0.78 -17.65 10.81
C ASP A 176 0.40 -16.66 10.93
N MET A 177 0.19 -15.47 11.53
CA MET A 177 1.29 -14.59 11.91
C MET A 177 2.11 -15.26 13.01
N ASP A 178 3.39 -15.48 12.73
CA ASP A 178 4.35 -16.03 13.68
C ASP A 178 4.28 -15.27 15.00
N CYS A 179 4.42 -16.00 16.10
CA CYS A 179 4.46 -15.40 17.42
C CYS A 179 5.74 -14.58 17.55
N PHE A 180 5.61 -13.26 17.63
CA PHE A 180 6.72 -12.37 17.95
C PHE A 180 6.59 -11.97 19.41
N GLN A 181 7.49 -12.50 20.23
CA GLN A 181 7.78 -11.91 21.54
C GLN A 181 8.78 -10.80 21.35
N PHE A 182 8.31 -9.57 21.52
CA PHE A 182 9.17 -8.42 21.73
C PHE A 182 9.05 -8.06 23.22
N PHE A 183 9.99 -8.55 24.03
CA PHE A 183 9.98 -8.42 25.49
C PHE A 183 8.73 -9.04 26.15
N ASP A 184 7.91 -8.24 26.86
CA ASP A 184 6.71 -8.68 27.60
C ASP A 184 5.45 -8.77 26.72
N ASP A 185 5.49 -8.24 25.49
CA ASP A 185 4.34 -8.18 24.60
C ASP A 185 4.31 -9.33 23.58
N ILE A 186 3.10 -9.79 23.32
CA ILE A 186 2.79 -10.96 22.52
C ILE A 186 2.04 -10.50 21.26
N ILE A 187 2.73 -10.45 20.13
CA ILE A 187 2.18 -10.07 18.82
C ILE A 187 2.03 -11.34 17.95
N GLY A 188 0.91 -11.46 17.23
CA GLY A 188 0.61 -12.61 16.38
C GLY A 188 -0.24 -13.70 17.06
N ASN A 189 -0.28 -14.90 16.48
CA ASN A 189 -1.06 -16.03 17.02
C ASN A 189 -0.22 -16.86 17.99
N CYS A 190 0.05 -16.29 19.16
CA CYS A 190 0.87 -16.97 20.16
C CYS A 190 0.07 -18.06 20.91
N PRO A 191 0.58 -19.29 20.99
CA PRO A 191 0.11 -20.29 21.96
C PRO A 191 0.22 -19.68 23.37
N LYS A 192 -0.66 -20.08 24.30
CA LYS A 192 -0.67 -19.52 25.67
C LYS A 192 0.62 -19.77 26.48
N GLU A 193 1.63 -20.42 25.93
CA GLU A 193 2.89 -20.74 26.58
C GLU A 193 4.01 -20.78 25.53
N ALA A 194 4.99 -19.88 25.61
CA ALA A 194 6.41 -20.13 25.31
C ALA A 194 7.16 -18.80 25.21
N SER A 195 7.80 -18.42 26.31
CA SER A 195 8.99 -17.58 26.28
C SER A 195 10.12 -18.32 25.56
N THR A 196 11.00 -17.58 24.85
CA THR A 196 12.36 -17.93 24.34
C THR A 196 12.58 -18.01 22.81
N THR A 197 13.11 -16.90 22.27
CA THR A 197 14.26 -16.74 21.34
C THR A 197 14.48 -17.71 20.17
N THR A 198 14.54 -17.20 18.92
CA THR A 198 15.77 -17.17 18.06
C THR A 198 15.53 -16.58 16.66
N THR A 199 16.64 -16.16 16.05
CA THR A 199 16.84 -15.25 14.91
C THR A 199 16.97 -15.91 13.51
N THR A 200 16.80 -15.07 12.48
CA THR A 200 17.45 -15.05 11.13
C THR A 200 16.83 -15.78 9.92
N THR A 201 16.46 -15.04 8.86
CA THR A 201 17.20 -14.78 7.59
C THR A 201 16.25 -14.48 6.41
N ASN A 202 16.67 -13.60 5.51
CA ASN A 202 15.91 -13.02 4.40
C ASN A 202 16.33 -13.66 3.04
N PRO A 203 15.43 -14.06 2.12
CA PRO A 203 15.83 -14.49 0.78
C PRO A 203 15.74 -13.38 -0.28
N LYS A 204 16.62 -13.52 -1.27
CA LYS A 204 16.93 -12.61 -2.38
C LYS A 204 15.81 -12.50 -3.42
N LYS A 205 15.80 -11.35 -4.11
CA LYS A 205 14.90 -10.91 -5.18
C LYS A 205 15.44 -11.38 -6.55
N GLU A 206 14.60 -11.99 -7.38
CA GLU A 206 14.86 -12.23 -8.81
C GLU A 206 14.14 -11.19 -9.68
N SER A 207 14.78 -10.81 -10.78
CA SER A 207 14.42 -9.72 -11.70
C SER A 207 13.63 -10.20 -12.91
N LEU A 208 12.62 -9.43 -13.32
CA LEU A 208 11.97 -9.54 -14.63
C LEU A 208 12.03 -8.19 -15.37
N GLU A 209 12.14 -8.29 -16.69
CA GLU A 209 12.48 -7.23 -17.65
C GLU A 209 11.43 -6.10 -17.68
N LYS A 210 11.90 -4.86 -17.49
CA LYS A 210 11.13 -3.61 -17.54
C LYS A 210 11.31 -2.92 -18.89
N ILE A 211 10.25 -2.36 -19.44
CA ILE A 211 10.35 -1.38 -20.52
C ILE A 211 10.71 -0.03 -19.87
N PHE A 212 11.94 0.43 -20.10
CA PHE A 212 12.39 1.76 -19.74
C PHE A 212 11.82 2.79 -20.71
N LEU A 213 11.06 3.76 -20.21
CA LEU A 213 10.89 5.02 -20.91
C LEU A 213 12.14 5.88 -20.63
N LEU A 214 13.01 6.01 -21.64
CA LEU A 214 14.12 6.97 -21.69
C LEU A 214 13.59 8.42 -21.75
#